data_AF-A0A966YEQ1-F1
#
_entry.id   AF-A0A966YEQ1-F1
#
_cell.length_a   1.000
_cell.length_b   1.000
_cell.length_c   1.000
_cell.angle_alpha   90.00
_cell.angle_beta   90.00
_cell.angle_gamma   90.00
#
_symmetry.space_group_name_H-M   'P 1'
#
loop_
_entity.id
_entity.type
_entity.pdbx_description
1 polymer ?
#
loop_
_entity_poly.entity_id
_entity_poly.type
_entity_poly.pdbx_seq_one_letter_code
_entity_poly.pdbx_strand_id
1 'polypeptide(L)' 'MGRRFRVEPVWWILAVFTAGGSTSLAPPNIPVGTVANVITRPGTAGQEVEVELVSDLERLQFVRIILYQPPTELAE' A
#
# COMPACT_ATOMS: atom_id res chain seq x y z
N MET A 1 -42.48 3.58 -9.97
CA MET A 1 -42.12 2.28 -9.35
C MET A 1 -40.60 2.22 -9.25
N GLY A 2 -40.03 2.70 -8.14
CA GLY A 2 -38.60 2.95 -8.01
C GLY A 2 -37.82 1.70 -7.60
N ARG A 3 -36.79 1.34 -8.37
CA ARG A 3 -35.81 0.34 -7.95
C ARG A 3 -34.85 1.00 -6.98
N ARG A 4 -34.86 0.54 -5.73
CA ARG A 4 -33.95 1.00 -4.68
C ARG A 4 -32.58 0.36 -4.94
N PHE A 5 -31.65 1.13 -5.49
CA PHE A 5 -30.25 0.74 -5.52
C PHE A 5 -29.66 1.00 -4.14
N ARG A 6 -29.14 -0.05 -3.51
CA ARG A 6 -28.28 0.10 -2.34
C ARG A 6 -26.84 -0.10 -2.82
N VAL A 7 -26.12 1.00 -2.97
CA VAL A 7 -24.66 0.98 -3.14
C VAL A 7 -24.10 1.24 -1.75
N GLU A 8 -23.51 0.22 -1.13
CA GLU A 8 -22.68 0.39 0.05
C GLU A 8 -21.23 0.57 -0.46
N PRO A 9 -20.58 1.73 -0.26
CA PRO A 9 -19.14 1.80 -0.45
C PRO A 9 -18.49 0.86 0.58
N VAL A 10 -17.83 -0.18 0.07
CA VAL A 10 -17.15 -1.18 0.89
C VAL A 10 -15.85 -0.57 1.39
N TRP A 11 -15.79 -0.24 2.67
CA TRP A 11 -14.80 0.61 3.36
C TRP A 11 -13.30 0.25 3.24
N TRP A 12 -12.90 -0.74 2.44
CA TRP A 12 -11.55 -1.33 2.45
C TRP A 12 -10.95 -1.57 1.08
N ILE A 13 -11.36 -0.88 0.01
CA ILE A 13 -10.92 -1.13 -1.38
C ILE A 13 -9.38 -1.00 -1.52
N LEU A 14 -8.71 -2.08 -1.09
CA LEU A 14 -7.31 -2.45 -1.09
C LEU A 14 -6.31 -1.32 -0.81
N ALA A 15 -6.37 -0.74 0.40
CA ALA A 15 -5.31 0.17 0.86
C ALA A 15 -3.98 -0.57 1.05
N VAL A 16 -2.90 0.01 0.52
CA VAL A 16 -1.55 -0.54 0.56
C VAL A 16 -0.71 0.25 1.55
N PHE A 17 -0.06 -0.46 2.47
CA PHE A 17 0.83 0.09 3.47
C PHE A 17 2.18 -0.62 3.42
N THR A 18 3.22 0.05 3.88
CA THR A 18 4.49 -0.62 4.16
C THR A 18 4.27 -1.68 5.25
N ALA A 19 4.79 -2.88 5.03
CA ALA A 19 4.69 -3.97 6.01
C ALA A 19 5.70 -3.84 7.16
N GLY A 20 6.78 -3.09 6.95
CA GLY A 20 7.94 -3.13 7.84
C GLY A 20 8.58 -4.50 7.89
N GLY A 21 9.21 -4.82 9.03
CA GLY A 21 9.78 -6.15 9.29
C GLY A 21 11.30 -6.15 9.46
N SER A 22 11.85 -7.35 9.60
CA SER A 22 13.25 -7.61 9.95
C SER A 22 14.24 -7.24 8.86
N THR A 23 13.84 -7.12 7.59
CA THR A 23 14.75 -6.74 6.49
C THR A 23 14.23 -5.53 5.70
N SER A 24 13.26 -4.81 6.26
CA SER A 24 12.59 -3.72 5.56
C SER A 24 13.36 -2.42 5.68
N LEU A 25 13.32 -1.61 4.62
CA LEU A 25 13.90 -0.26 4.59
C LEU A 25 12.97 0.81 5.19
N ALA A 26 11.73 0.44 5.52
CA ALA A 26 10.72 1.34 6.03
C ALA A 26 10.02 0.71 7.24
N PRO A 27 9.55 1.50 8.22
CA PRO A 27 8.72 0.97 9.29
C PRO A 27 7.36 0.53 8.74
N PRO A 28 6.58 -0.27 9.50
CA PRO A 28 5.21 -0.61 9.12
C PRO A 28 4.29 0.61 9.13
N ASN A 29 3.17 0.52 8.41
CA ASN A 29 2.04 1.46 8.43
C ASN A 29 2.30 2.83 7.79
N ILE A 30 3.24 2.95 6.84
CA ILE A 30 3.32 4.12 5.96
C ILE A 30 2.37 3.89 4.78
N PRO A 31 1.41 4.79 4.52
CA PRO A 31 0.46 4.63 3.43
C PRO A 31 1.18 4.80 2.08
N VAL A 32 0.95 3.84 1.19
CA VAL A 32 1.49 3.86 -0.19
C VAL A 32 0.42 4.33 -1.16
N GLY A 33 -0.78 3.76 -1.06
CA GLY A 33 -1.82 3.98 -2.07
C GLY A 33 -3.00 3.03 -1.97
N THR A 34 -3.74 2.92 -3.07
CA THR A 34 -4.85 1.98 -3.25
C THR A 34 -4.61 1.11 -4.47
N VAL A 35 -5.00 -0.16 -4.42
CA VAL A 35 -4.88 -1.03 -5.60
C VAL A 35 -5.80 -0.53 -6.70
N ALA A 36 -5.22 -0.18 -7.84
CA ALA A 36 -5.90 0.24 -9.05
C ALA A 36 -6.27 -0.95 -9.94
N ASN A 37 -5.43 -1.99 -9.96
CA ASN A 37 -5.63 -3.17 -10.81
C ASN A 37 -4.96 -4.41 -10.20
N VAL A 38 -5.56 -5.58 -10.42
CA VAL A 38 -5.02 -6.88 -10.00
C VAL A 38 -4.75 -7.72 -11.25
N ILE A 39 -3.48 -7.96 -11.54
CA ILE A 39 -3.03 -8.72 -12.68
C ILE A 39 -2.82 -10.18 -12.22
N THR A 40 -3.64 -11.08 -12.77
CA THR A 40 -3.49 -12.52 -12.51
C THR A 40 -2.50 -13.11 -13.49
N ARG A 41 -1.34 -13.55 -13.00
CA ARG A 41 -0.31 -14.21 -13.81
C ARG A 41 -0.43 -15.73 -13.67
N PRO A 42 -0.42 -16.50 -14.77
CA PRO A 42 -0.42 -17.96 -14.67
C PRO A 42 0.86 -18.48 -14.01
N GLY A 43 0.74 -19.44 -13.09
CA GLY A 43 1.85 -20.04 -12.36
C GLY A 43 1.81 -19.79 -10.84
N THR A 44 2.93 -20.01 -10.15
CA THR A 44 3.05 -19.92 -8.68
C THR A 44 3.59 -18.58 -8.18
N ALA A 45 3.83 -17.61 -9.07
CA ALA A 45 4.44 -16.32 -8.74
C ALA A 45 3.51 -15.37 -7.93
N GLY A 46 2.24 -15.73 -7.75
CA GLY A 46 1.26 -14.92 -7.05
C GLY A 46 0.60 -13.86 -7.93
N GLN A 47 -0.17 -12.97 -7.30
CA GLN A 47 -0.83 -11.85 -7.95
C GLN A 47 0.11 -10.64 -8.01
N GLU A 48 0.07 -9.92 -9.12
CA GLU A 48 0.69 -8.60 -9.23
C GLU A 48 -0.40 -7.53 -9.10
N VAL A 49 -0.07 -6.43 -8.44
CA VAL A 49 -1.00 -5.34 -8.19
C VAL A 49 -0.41 -4.03 -8.67
N GLU A 50 -1.18 -3.28 -9.45
CA GLU A 50 -0.89 -1.90 -9.77
C GLU A 50 -1.50 -1.02 -8.67
N VAL A 51 -0.71 -0.09 -8.14
CA VAL A 51 -1.10 0.75 -7.00
C VAL A 51 -1.13 2.21 -7.46
N GLU A 52 -2.27 2.86 -7.27
CA GLU A 52 -2.39 4.31 -7.39
C GLU A 52 -1.85 4.94 -6.10
N LEU A 53 -0.82 5.79 -6.23
CA LEU A 53 -0.16 6.39 -5.08
C LEU A 53 -1.09 7.37 -4.37
N VAL A 54 -1.08 7.34 -3.04
CA VAL A 54 -1.81 8.32 -2.22
C VAL A 54 -1.15 9.71 -2.25
N SER A 55 0.12 9.77 -2.69
CA SER A 55 0.92 11.01 -2.71
C SER A 55 1.17 11.47 -4.15
N ASP A 56 0.96 12.76 -4.40
CA ASP A 56 1.39 13.43 -5.63
C ASP A 56 2.89 13.78 -5.53
N LEU A 57 3.72 13.00 -6.23
CA LEU A 57 5.17 13.15 -6.22
C LEU A 57 5.67 14.32 -7.07
N GLU A 58 4.84 14.91 -7.92
CA GLU A 58 5.22 16.05 -8.77
C GLU A 58 5.09 17.39 -8.02
N ARG A 59 4.33 17.42 -6.93
CA ARG A 59 3.94 18.64 -6.20
C ARG A 59 4.27 18.58 -4.72
N LEU A 60 5.45 18.09 -4.36
CA LEU A 60 5.89 17.99 -2.98
C LEU A 60 6.32 19.35 -2.41
N GLN A 61 5.72 19.75 -1.30
CA GLN A 61 6.16 20.92 -0.50
C GLN A 61 6.97 20.49 0.72
N PHE A 62 6.64 19.33 1.29
CA PHE A 62 7.26 18.81 2.50
C PHE A 62 7.56 17.33 2.33
N VAL A 63 8.74 16.94 2.81
CA VAL A 63 9.17 15.55 2.84
C VAL A 63 9.66 15.24 4.24
N ARG A 64 9.29 14.06 4.74
CA ARG A 64 9.80 13.54 6.01
C ARG A 64 10.71 12.36 5.72
N ILE A 65 11.97 12.47 6.15
CA ILE A 65 12.89 11.35 6.15
C ILE A 65 12.69 10.56 7.44
N ILE A 66 12.51 9.24 7.32
CA ILE A 66 12.32 8.35 8.45
C ILE A 66 13.51 7.39 8.47
N LEU A 67 14.34 7.46 9.52
CA LEU A 67 15.33 6.44 9.80
C LEU A 67 14.62 5.27 10.49
N TYR A 68 14.66 4.09 9.87
CA TYR A 68 14.16 2.85 10.44
C TYR A 68 15.29 1.85 10.50
N GLN A 69 15.58 1.36 11.71
CA GLN A 69 16.55 0.31 11.97
C GLN A 69 15.77 -0.99 12.20
N PRO A 70 15.78 -1.92 11.24
CA PRO A 70 15.08 -3.18 11.41
C PRO A 70 15.74 -4.03 12.52
N PRO A 71 14.98 -4.93 13.18
CA PRO A 71 15.50 -5.77 14.26
C PRO A 71 16.77 -6.56 13.95
N THR A 72 17.05 -6.92 12.69
CA THR A 72 18.30 -7.63 12.34
C THR A 72 19.54 -6.74 12.47
N GLU A 73 19.42 -5.43 12.26
CA GLU A 73 20.53 -4.48 12.37
C GLU A 73 20.82 -4.09 13.82
N LEU A 74 19.88 -4.32 14.74
CA LEU A 74 20.06 -4.06 16.19
C LEU A 74 20.73 -5.24 16.93
N ALA A 75 20.86 -6.39 16.27
CA ALA A 75 21.43 -7.60 16.87
C ALA A 75 22.95 -7.75 16.63
N GLU A 76 23.59 -6.77 16.00
CA GLU A 76 25.05 -6.63 15.86
C GLU A 76 25.61 -5.57 16.82
#